data_AF-A0A3D5FST4-F1
#
_entry.id   AF-A0A3D5FST4-F1
#
_cell.length_a   1.000
_cell.length_b   1.000
_cell.length_c   1.000
_cell.angle_alpha   90.00
_cell.angle_beta   90.00
_cell.angle_gamma   90.00
#
_symmetry.space_group_name_H-M   'P 1'
#
loop_
_entity.id
_entity.type
_entity.pdbx_description
1 polymer ?
#
loop_
_entity_poly.entity_id
_entity_poly.type
_entity_poly.pdbx_seq_one_letter_code
_entity_poly.pdbx_strand_id
1 'polypeptide(L)' 'AFSQDGLKWTKNPGICIDNGGRWDAAKASEPCVIDLPDGRFRMFYEACDMEGRWRIASATAVT' A
#
# COMPACT_ATOMS: atom_id res chain seq x y z
N ALA A 1 7.76 -7.33 4.22
CA ALA A 1 8.75 -8.21 4.87
C ALA A 1 10.14 -7.63 4.62
N PHE A 2 11.16 -8.06 5.35
CA PHE A 2 12.54 -7.65 5.12
C PHE A 2 13.48 -8.86 5.06
N SER A 3 14.57 -8.73 4.31
CA SER A 3 15.59 -9.75 4.11
C SER A 3 16.92 -9.09 3.76
N GLN A 4 18.03 -9.67 4.21
CA GLN A 4 19.38 -9.23 3.84
C GLN A 4 19.94 -9.98 2.62
N ASP A 5 19.43 -11.18 2.33
CA ASP A 5 19.93 -12.08 1.29
C ASP A 5 18.92 -12.35 0.17
N GLY A 6 17.67 -11.87 0.31
CA GLY A 6 16.57 -12.12 -0.62
C GLY A 6 15.98 -13.52 -0.55
N LEU A 7 16.51 -14.40 0.32
CA LEU A 7 16.10 -15.81 0.46
C LEU A 7 15.37 -16.07 1.77
N LYS A 8 15.87 -15.52 2.88
CA LYS A 8 15.25 -15.63 4.19
C LYS A 8 14.53 -14.34 4.54
N TRP A 9 13.23 -14.45 4.77
CA TRP A 9 12.36 -13.30 5.00
C TRP A 9 11.82 -13.28 6.42
N THR A 10 11.89 -12.11 7.05
CA THR A 10 11.21 -11.83 8.30
C THR A 10 9.98 -10.98 8.02
N LYS A 11 8.82 -11.43 8.50
CA LYS A 11 7.56 -10.69 8.37
C LYS A 11 7.64 -9.40 9.21
N ASN A 12 7.34 -8.26 8.60
CA ASN A 12 7.12 -7.03 9.34
C ASN A 12 5.71 -7.13 9.98
N PRO A 13 5.56 -6.95 11.31
CA PRO A 13 4.25 -7.00 11.95
C PRO A 13 3.36 -5.81 11.57
N GLY A 14 3.93 -4.70 11.11
CA GLY A 14 3.19 -3.51 10.68
C GLY A 14 2.42 -3.74 9.39
N ILE A 15 1.17 -3.27 9.37
CA ILE A 15 0.33 -3.20 8.17
C ILE A 15 0.73 -1.94 7.39
N CYS A 16 1.16 -2.11 6.13
CA CYS A 16 1.50 -0.97 5.28
C CYS A 16 0.25 -0.27 4.71
N ILE A 17 -0.77 -1.05 4.38
CA ILE A 17 -2.08 -0.59 3.90
C ILE A 17 -3.12 -1.64 4.27
N ASP A 18 -4.29 -1.20 4.73
CA ASP A 18 -5.44 -2.03 5.03
C ASP A 18 -6.67 -1.51 4.27
N ASN A 19 -7.71 -2.32 4.20
CA ASN A 19 -9.00 -1.88 3.70
C ASN A 19 -9.62 -0.88 4.71
N GLY A 20 -10.32 0.16 4.24
CA GLY A 20 -11.10 0.98 5.18
C GLY A 20 -11.59 2.35 4.71
N GLY A 21 -11.15 2.84 3.56
CA GLY A 21 -11.66 4.06 2.94
C GLY A 21 -12.86 3.80 2.02
N ARG A 22 -13.50 4.89 1.58
CA ARG A 22 -14.67 4.81 0.66
C ARG A 22 -14.37 4.14 -0.68
N TRP A 23 -13.10 4.08 -1.07
CA TRP A 23 -12.66 3.55 -2.38
C TRP A 23 -12.08 2.15 -2.31
N ASP A 24 -11.62 1.71 -1.13
CA ASP A 24 -10.91 0.43 -0.89
C ASP A 24 -11.55 -0.37 0.26
N ALA A 25 -12.83 -0.09 0.56
CA ALA A 25 -13.58 -0.77 1.61
C ALA A 25 -13.63 -2.30 1.40
N ALA A 26 -13.62 -2.78 0.15
CA ALA A 26 -13.59 -4.21 -0.16
C ALA A 26 -12.16 -4.74 -0.35
N LYS A 27 -11.27 -3.97 -0.97
CA LYS A 27 -9.87 -4.38 -1.22
C LYS A 27 -8.93 -3.21 -1.46
N ALA A 28 -7.76 -3.28 -0.83
CA ALA A 28 -6.52 -2.59 -1.22
C ALA A 28 -5.47 -3.62 -1.68
N SER A 29 -4.95 -3.51 -2.90
CA SER A 29 -4.00 -4.49 -3.46
C SER A 29 -2.96 -3.89 -4.41
N GLU A 30 -2.00 -4.71 -4.84
CA GLU A 30 -0.98 -4.38 -5.84
C GLU A 30 -0.24 -3.05 -5.58
N PRO A 31 0.36 -2.86 -4.39
CA PRO A 31 1.00 -1.61 -4.05
C PRO A 31 2.29 -1.39 -4.87
N CYS A 32 2.46 -0.16 -5.34
CA CYS A 32 3.68 0.34 -5.98
C CYS A 32 4.14 1.62 -5.26
N VAL A 33 5.40 1.65 -4.79
CA VAL A 33 5.94 2.76 -4.01
C VAL A 33 6.93 3.56 -4.86
N ILE A 34 6.83 4.88 -4.81
CA ILE A 34 7.79 5.82 -5.40
C ILE A 34 8.36 6.77 -4.35
N ASP A 35 9.59 7.20 -4.58
CA ASP A 35 10.20 8.32 -3.87
C ASP A 35 9.56 9.64 -4.30
N LEU A 36 9.42 10.57 -3.35
CA LEU A 36 9.04 11.95 -3.62
C LEU A 36 10.26 12.88 -3.44
N PRO A 37 10.30 14.03 -4.14
CA PRO A 37 11.43 14.97 -4.07
C PRO A 37 11.73 15.53 -2.67
N ASP A 38 10.74 15.49 -1.77
CA ASP A 38 10.85 15.97 -0.39
C ASP A 38 11.31 14.87 0.60
N GLY A 39 11.78 13.73 0.09
CA GLY A 39 12.26 12.61 0.91
C GLY A 39 11.15 11.74 1.50
N ARG A 40 9.87 12.01 1.19
CA ARG A 40 8.76 11.13 1.55
C ARG A 40 8.54 10.06 0.49
N PHE A 41 7.63 9.14 0.78
CA PHE A 41 7.17 8.12 -0.15
C PHE A 41 5.70 8.30 -0.49
N ARG A 42 5.33 7.94 -1.71
CA ARG A 42 3.94 7.74 -2.14
C ARG A 42 3.73 6.29 -2.57
N MET A 43 2.68 5.67 -2.06
CA MET A 43 2.20 4.37 -2.50
C MET A 43 0.98 4.58 -3.40
N PHE A 44 1.04 4.04 -4.62
CA PHE A 44 -0.13 3.80 -5.47
C PHE A 44 -0.60 2.37 -5.27
N TYR A 45 -1.91 2.14 -5.35
CA TYR A 45 -2.50 0.81 -5.15
C TYR A 45 -3.85 0.69 -5.85
N GLU A 46 -4.26 -0.54 -6.10
CA GLU A 46 -5.61 -0.87 -6.57
C GLU A 46 -6.60 -0.82 -5.41
N ALA A 47 -7.67 -0.05 -5.59
CA ALA A 47 -8.72 0.16 -4.61
C ALA A 47 -10.06 -0.35 -5.17
N CYS A 48 -10.73 -1.23 -4.43
CA CYS A 48 -12.06 -1.74 -4.74
C CYS A 48 -13.06 -1.37 -3.64
N ASP A 49 -14.16 -0.72 -4.03
CA ASP A 49 -15.25 -0.41 -3.10
C ASP A 49 -16.23 -1.58 -2.96
N MET A 50 -17.20 -1.46 -2.04
CA MET A 50 -18.20 -2.51 -1.79
C MET A 50 -19.16 -2.75 -2.95
N GLU A 51 -19.17 -1.88 -3.97
CA GLU A 51 -19.94 -2.07 -5.21
C GLU A 51 -19.11 -2.75 -6.30
N GLY A 52 -17.86 -3.14 -6.01
CA GLY A 52 -16.96 -3.81 -6.94
C GLY A 52 -16.30 -2.88 -7.96
N ARG A 53 -16.28 -1.57 -7.73
CA ARG A 53 -15.63 -0.61 -8.64
C ARG A 53 -14.16 -0.46 -8.31
N TRP A 54 -13.32 -0.71 -9.31
CA TRP A 54 -11.87 -0.63 -9.23
C TRP A 54 -11.32 0.73 -9.64
N ARG A 55 -10.31 1.21 -8.92
CA ARG A 55 -9.63 2.49 -9.16
C ARG A 55 -8.15 2.38 -8.76
N ILE A 56 -7.32 3.30 -9.25
CA ILE A 56 -5.99 3.54 -8.68
C ILE A 56 -6.12 4.65 -7.63
N ALA A 57 -5.73 4.35 -6.39
CA ALA A 57 -5.67 5.29 -5.28
C ALA A 57 -4.21 5.52 -4.86
N SER A 58 -3.97 6.52 -4.00
CA SER A 58 -2.64 6.73 -3.43
C SER A 58 -2.67 7.17 -1.97
N ALA A 59 -1.66 6.74 -1.23
CA ALA A 59 -1.39 7.15 0.14
C ALA A 59 0.03 7.73 0.25
N THR A 60 0.24 8.66 1.17
CA THR A 60 1.57 9.16 1.55
C THR A 60 1.89 8.73 2.95
N ALA A 61 3.18 8.52 3.25
CA ALA A 61 3.63 8.31 4.61
C ALA A 61 3.10 9.44 5.52
N VAL A 62 2.57 9.07 6.68
CA VAL A 62 2.24 10.02 7.75
C VAL A 62 3.56 10.38 8.44
N THR A 63 3.80 11.67 8.65
CA THR A 63 4.95 12.17 9.44
C THR A 63 4.75 11.88 10.92
#